data_AF-A0A960SZR4-F1
#
_entry.id   AF-A0A960SZR4-F1
#
_cell.length_a   1.000
_cell.length_b   1.000
_cell.length_c   1.000
_cell.angle_alpha   90.00
_cell.angle_beta   90.00
_cell.angle_gamma   90.00
#
_symmetry.space_group_name_H-M   'P 1'
#
loop_
_entity.id
_entity.type
_entity.pdbx_description
1 polymer ?
#
loop_
_entity_poly.entity_id
_entity_poly.type
_entity_poly.pdbx_seq_one_letter_code
_entity_poly.pdbx_strand_id
1 'polypeptide(L)'
;LNIENCRILNPYGTNTSEVWRLWGGGQQITMSAWVGTASYTDCVFEGGGDDMTDSYRAPAGRMKDGCHFGSPMRFIFHRNQVRRMGYESVYQTNRCTYMGTTKTNFTIPAADATTTATMTLYKISSTFEPGQLLNFRVPTSASGAGRNYLLRVHSWDPVTQQLTIVNDRPSNVAGTVLGNPLPIYLQADDQGIVDIRDNFIDGALPPGAEDTNSSGIVTDTRGVIANNAISGCATGILNYFEVTIPLFPGTRGIQIKDNLIVMRHPDLSAGPVTYGIQTPANQAMVARNHIVCPLSRRSTGIALRGTGTRVVGNRVSATEQMINGYFSSQRSVGILVGNESDGTRIDGNTTRQFDVGVGPEPSQGVKHSVTRHTSIGDIYPIDKAGLVDP
;
A
#
# COMPACT_ATOMS: atom_id res chain seq x y z
N LEU A 1 17.17 -12.18 -6.68
CA LEU A 1 16.88 -11.88 -8.10
C LEU A 1 17.52 -10.54 -8.44
N ASN A 2 18.26 -10.44 -9.54
CA ASN A 2 18.77 -9.17 -10.03
C ASN A 2 18.44 -9.05 -11.52
N ILE A 3 17.76 -7.97 -11.92
CA ILE A 3 17.39 -7.68 -13.31
C ILE A 3 17.89 -6.28 -13.62
N GLU A 4 18.76 -6.19 -14.63
CA GLU A 4 19.41 -4.93 -15.01
C GLU A 4 19.31 -4.73 -16.52
N ASN A 5 19.12 -3.48 -16.96
CA ASN A 5 19.13 -3.11 -18.39
C ASN A 5 18.16 -3.94 -19.26
N CYS A 6 17.05 -4.38 -18.70
CA CYS A 6 16.09 -5.25 -19.37
C CYS A 6 14.86 -4.48 -19.86
N ARG A 7 14.19 -5.02 -20.88
CA ARG A 7 12.88 -4.56 -21.37
C ARG A 7 11.85 -5.64 -21.16
N ILE A 8 10.83 -5.37 -20.37
CA ILE A 8 9.77 -6.31 -20.00
C ILE A 8 8.45 -5.71 -20.46
N LEU A 9 8.03 -6.14 -21.65
CA LEU A 9 7.01 -5.47 -22.43
C LEU A 9 5.80 -6.38 -22.59
N ASN A 10 4.61 -5.83 -22.40
CA ASN A 10 3.35 -6.47 -22.74
C ASN A 10 2.45 -5.51 -23.51
N PRO A 11 2.69 -5.33 -24.82
CA PRO A 11 2.02 -4.30 -25.62
C PRO A 11 0.52 -4.54 -25.82
N TYR A 12 0.02 -5.74 -25.51
CA TYR A 12 -1.40 -6.08 -25.62
C TYR A 12 -2.09 -6.14 -24.26
N GLY A 13 -1.37 -5.76 -23.19
CA GLY A 13 -1.87 -5.83 -21.83
C GLY A 13 -2.31 -7.23 -21.45
N THR A 14 -3.59 -7.39 -21.15
CA THR A 14 -4.17 -8.65 -20.72
C THR A 14 -4.77 -9.40 -21.89
N ASN A 15 -4.28 -10.60 -22.12
CA ASN A 15 -4.79 -11.52 -23.15
C ASN A 15 -6.01 -12.34 -22.69
N THR A 16 -6.77 -11.88 -21.68
CA THR A 16 -7.94 -12.61 -21.17
C THR A 16 -9.20 -11.77 -21.23
N SER A 17 -10.31 -12.42 -21.53
CA SER A 17 -11.67 -11.89 -21.38
C SER A 17 -12.28 -12.24 -20.01
N GLU A 18 -11.65 -13.10 -19.21
CA GLU A 18 -12.15 -13.51 -17.89
C GLU A 18 -11.83 -12.47 -16.82
N VAL A 19 -12.79 -11.56 -16.63
CA VAL A 19 -12.68 -10.34 -15.80
C VAL A 19 -12.56 -10.62 -14.29
N TRP A 20 -13.08 -11.75 -13.79
CA TRP A 20 -13.31 -11.95 -12.35
C TRP A 20 -12.20 -12.68 -11.58
N ARG A 21 -11.27 -13.36 -12.26
CA ARG A 21 -10.24 -14.20 -11.61
C ARG A 21 -8.84 -13.59 -11.59
N LEU A 22 -8.62 -12.56 -12.40
CA LEU A 22 -7.34 -11.86 -12.49
C LEU A 22 -7.61 -10.43 -12.04
N TRP A 23 -6.99 -10.05 -10.92
CA TRP A 23 -6.83 -8.64 -10.53
C TRP A 23 -6.42 -7.89 -11.78
N GLY A 24 -7.19 -6.86 -12.17
CA GLY A 24 -6.93 -5.76 -13.11
C GLY A 24 -6.19 -5.95 -14.45
N GLY A 25 -5.67 -7.14 -14.76
CA GLY A 25 -4.92 -7.45 -15.97
C GLY A 25 -3.70 -8.37 -15.80
N GLY A 26 -3.36 -8.75 -14.58
CA GLY A 26 -2.26 -9.64 -14.24
C GLY A 26 -0.91 -8.93 -14.16
N GLN A 27 0.07 -9.65 -13.62
CA GLN A 27 1.36 -9.09 -13.18
C GLN A 27 2.46 -9.49 -14.16
N GLN A 28 3.46 -8.64 -14.38
CA GLN A 28 4.59 -9.02 -15.23
C GLN A 28 5.58 -9.93 -14.48
N ILE A 29 5.95 -9.54 -13.26
CA ILE A 29 6.81 -10.33 -12.38
C ILE A 29 6.11 -10.50 -11.05
N THR A 30 5.74 -11.74 -10.75
CA THR A 30 5.21 -12.13 -9.44
C THR A 30 6.30 -12.78 -8.63
N MET A 31 6.39 -12.43 -7.35
CA MET A 31 7.42 -12.97 -6.47
C MET A 31 6.86 -13.34 -5.09
N SER A 32 7.20 -14.54 -4.66
CA SER A 32 6.83 -15.06 -3.35
C SER A 32 7.59 -14.40 -2.21
N ALA A 33 7.10 -14.63 -0.99
CA ALA A 33 7.80 -14.34 0.25
C ALA A 33 9.19 -15.01 0.30
N TRP A 34 10.03 -14.61 1.27
CA TRP A 34 11.37 -15.16 1.52
C TRP A 34 12.43 -14.95 0.44
N VAL A 35 12.11 -14.30 -0.67
CA VAL A 35 13.16 -13.85 -1.59
C VAL A 35 13.99 -12.77 -0.88
N GLY A 36 15.25 -13.10 -0.57
CA GLY A 36 16.10 -12.22 0.24
C GLY A 36 16.27 -10.82 -0.36
N THR A 37 16.58 -10.72 -1.64
CA THR A 37 16.60 -9.44 -2.35
C THR A 37 16.11 -9.59 -3.77
N ALA A 38 15.29 -8.65 -4.20
CA ALA A 38 15.04 -8.38 -5.61
C ALA A 38 15.43 -6.97 -5.97
N SER A 39 16.26 -6.88 -7.00
CA SER A 39 16.77 -5.62 -7.53
C SER A 39 16.38 -5.50 -9.00
N TYR A 40 15.90 -4.31 -9.35
CA TYR A 40 15.57 -3.91 -10.71
C TYR A 40 16.23 -2.56 -10.97
N THR A 41 17.07 -2.50 -11.99
CA THR A 41 17.88 -1.33 -12.25
C THR A 41 17.98 -1.03 -13.73
N ASP A 42 17.74 0.23 -14.11
CA ASP A 42 17.84 0.70 -15.50
C ASP A 42 16.94 -0.13 -16.47
N CYS A 43 15.79 -0.62 -15.99
CA CYS A 43 14.84 -1.44 -16.77
C CYS A 43 13.67 -0.62 -17.33
N VAL A 44 13.06 -1.13 -18.40
CA VAL A 44 11.82 -0.60 -18.98
C VAL A 44 10.70 -1.63 -18.83
N PHE A 45 9.58 -1.20 -18.28
CA PHE A 45 8.37 -1.99 -18.11
C PHE A 45 7.19 -1.33 -18.82
N GLU A 46 6.47 -2.09 -19.66
CA GLU A 46 5.29 -1.60 -20.37
C GLU A 46 4.14 -2.59 -20.21
N GLY A 47 3.03 -2.13 -19.60
CA GLY A 47 1.84 -2.95 -19.34
C GLY A 47 0.76 -2.88 -20.42
N GLY A 48 0.96 -2.08 -21.46
CA GLY A 48 0.04 -1.91 -22.59
C GLY A 48 0.68 -1.12 -23.71
N GLY A 49 0.09 -1.20 -24.90
CA GLY A 49 0.54 -0.50 -26.11
C GLY A 49 0.15 0.97 -26.14
N ASP A 50 0.56 1.68 -27.18
CA ASP A 50 0.15 3.07 -27.43
C ASP A 50 -1.36 3.18 -27.74
N ASP A 51 -1.97 2.08 -28.19
CA ASP A 51 -3.36 1.96 -28.59
C ASP A 51 -3.90 0.58 -28.15
N MET A 52 -5.00 0.60 -27.40
CA MET A 52 -5.66 -0.57 -26.84
C MET A 52 -7.05 -0.81 -27.47
N THR A 53 -7.35 -0.16 -28.62
CA THR A 53 -8.65 -0.28 -29.31
C THR A 53 -8.81 -1.58 -30.11
N ASP A 54 -7.73 -2.31 -30.40
CA ASP A 54 -7.77 -3.60 -31.07
C ASP A 54 -8.38 -4.68 -30.17
N SER A 55 -9.69 -4.90 -30.30
CA SER A 55 -10.44 -5.88 -29.52
C SER A 55 -10.09 -7.34 -29.82
N TYR A 56 -9.29 -7.63 -30.86
CA TYR A 56 -8.75 -8.97 -31.08
C TYR A 56 -7.53 -9.23 -30.17
N ARG A 57 -6.65 -8.23 -30.01
CA ARG A 57 -5.42 -8.37 -29.22
C ARG A 57 -5.56 -7.92 -27.77
N ALA A 58 -6.39 -6.91 -27.53
CA ALA A 58 -6.74 -6.37 -26.22
C ALA A 58 -8.28 -6.36 -26.06
N PRO A 59 -8.93 -7.53 -25.87
CA PRO A 59 -10.39 -7.65 -25.93
C PRO A 59 -11.17 -6.77 -24.96
N ALA A 60 -10.52 -6.32 -23.87
CA ALA A 60 -11.09 -5.43 -22.86
C ALA A 60 -10.32 -4.11 -22.71
N GLY A 61 -9.34 -3.82 -23.58
CA GLY A 61 -8.47 -2.64 -23.42
C GLY A 61 -7.64 -2.63 -22.13
N ARG A 62 -7.53 -3.78 -21.45
CA ARG A 62 -6.99 -3.89 -20.10
C ARG A 62 -5.47 -3.98 -20.11
N MET A 63 -4.80 -3.08 -19.40
CA MET A 63 -3.35 -3.09 -19.22
C MET A 63 -2.93 -4.06 -18.10
N LYS A 64 -1.65 -4.41 -18.03
CA LYS A 64 -1.08 -5.15 -16.88
C LYS A 64 -1.20 -4.37 -15.59
N ASP A 65 -1.40 -5.04 -14.46
CA ASP A 65 -1.56 -4.39 -13.16
C ASP A 65 -0.32 -3.63 -12.75
N GLY A 66 0.85 -4.25 -12.96
CA GLY A 66 2.15 -3.67 -12.65
C GLY A 66 3.33 -4.55 -13.02
N CYS A 67 4.51 -3.96 -12.91
CA CYS A 67 5.77 -4.56 -13.30
C CYS A 67 6.30 -5.56 -12.28
N HIS A 68 6.07 -5.28 -11.00
CA HIS A 68 6.52 -6.08 -9.88
C HIS A 68 5.36 -6.23 -8.90
N PHE A 69 5.07 -7.47 -8.52
CA PHE A 69 4.12 -7.84 -7.48
C PHE A 69 4.74 -8.87 -6.57
N GLY A 70 5.00 -8.52 -5.32
CA GLY A 70 5.54 -9.50 -4.39
C GLY A 70 5.92 -8.97 -3.03
N SER A 71 6.65 -9.81 -2.31
CA SER A 71 7.13 -9.51 -0.95
C SER A 71 8.53 -10.04 -0.68
N PRO A 72 9.56 -9.72 -1.49
CA PRO A 72 10.94 -9.92 -1.08
C PRO A 72 11.23 -9.24 0.26
N MET A 73 12.20 -9.77 1.00
CA MET A 73 12.70 -9.15 2.23
C MET A 73 13.32 -7.77 1.97
N ARG A 74 13.96 -7.60 0.81
CA ARG A 74 14.48 -6.32 0.33
C ARG A 74 14.11 -6.10 -1.13
N PHE A 75 13.40 -5.00 -1.40
CA PHE A 75 13.05 -4.57 -2.74
C PHE A 75 13.83 -3.32 -3.12
N ILE A 76 14.64 -3.41 -4.17
CA ILE A 76 15.41 -2.30 -4.73
C ILE A 76 14.89 -2.03 -6.14
N PHE A 77 14.44 -0.81 -6.40
CA PHE A 77 13.86 -0.43 -7.68
C PHE A 77 14.38 0.94 -8.08
N HIS A 78 15.48 0.96 -8.86
CA HIS A 78 16.23 2.17 -9.16
C HIS A 78 16.28 2.49 -10.66
N ARG A 79 16.05 3.76 -11.03
CA ARG A 79 16.24 4.26 -12.41
C ARG A 79 15.46 3.51 -13.48
N ASN A 80 14.32 2.94 -13.13
CA ASN A 80 13.46 2.24 -14.07
C ASN A 80 12.45 3.19 -14.71
N GLN A 81 11.96 2.78 -15.88
CA GLN A 81 10.83 3.38 -16.55
C GLN A 81 9.66 2.40 -16.54
N VAL A 82 8.53 2.82 -15.96
CA VAL A 82 7.30 2.03 -15.92
C VAL A 82 6.22 2.81 -16.65
N ARG A 83 5.56 2.18 -17.61
CA ARG A 83 4.51 2.82 -18.41
C ARG A 83 3.28 1.93 -18.49
N ARG A 84 2.12 2.57 -18.48
CA ARG A 84 0.83 1.97 -18.87
C ARG A 84 0.53 0.72 -18.07
N MET A 85 0.56 0.89 -16.75
CA MET A 85 0.08 -0.12 -15.82
C MET A 85 -1.31 0.27 -15.34
N GLY A 86 -2.20 -0.71 -15.24
CA GLY A 86 -3.63 -0.52 -14.99
C GLY A 86 -3.95 -0.24 -13.53
N TYR A 87 -3.31 -0.91 -12.56
CA TYR A 87 -3.75 -0.85 -11.17
C TYR A 87 -2.66 -0.39 -10.21
N GLU A 88 -1.57 -1.11 -10.09
CA GLU A 88 -0.53 -0.85 -9.09
C GLU A 88 0.83 -1.03 -9.76
N SER A 89 1.34 0.06 -10.35
CA SER A 89 2.44 -0.02 -11.31
C SER A 89 3.68 -0.71 -10.72
N VAL A 90 3.99 -0.40 -9.46
CA VAL A 90 5.02 -1.07 -8.65
C VAL A 90 4.39 -1.49 -7.32
N TYR A 91 4.22 -2.79 -7.05
CA TYR A 91 3.51 -3.29 -5.87
C TYR A 91 4.37 -4.18 -4.96
N GLN A 92 4.63 -3.70 -3.74
CA GLN A 92 5.33 -4.45 -2.69
C GLN A 92 4.43 -4.67 -1.46
N THR A 93 4.01 -5.90 -1.21
CA THR A 93 3.25 -6.26 0.01
C THR A 93 4.19 -6.60 1.19
N ASN A 94 3.67 -6.54 2.42
CA ASN A 94 4.38 -6.89 3.65
C ASN A 94 4.31 -8.38 4.00
N ARG A 95 3.81 -9.22 3.09
CA ARG A 95 3.76 -10.68 3.24
C ARG A 95 5.12 -11.36 3.17
N CYS A 96 6.21 -10.65 3.47
CA CYS A 96 7.59 -11.10 3.32
C CYS A 96 7.92 -12.35 4.14
N THR A 97 7.21 -12.55 5.25
CA THR A 97 7.34 -13.71 6.13
C THR A 97 6.18 -14.71 6.02
N TYR A 98 5.36 -14.61 4.97
CA TYR A 98 4.27 -15.54 4.74
C TYR A 98 4.81 -16.97 4.57
N MET A 99 4.29 -17.91 5.35
CA MET A 99 4.70 -19.31 5.32
C MET A 99 3.64 -20.22 4.71
N GLY A 100 2.35 -19.90 4.84
CA GLY A 100 1.31 -20.76 4.30
C GLY A 100 -0.08 -20.40 4.78
N THR A 101 -1.05 -21.26 4.48
CA THR A 101 -2.45 -21.08 4.88
C THR A 101 -3.03 -22.38 5.40
N THR A 102 -3.79 -22.32 6.49
CA THR A 102 -4.50 -23.49 7.04
C THR A 102 -5.56 -23.99 6.07
N LYS A 103 -5.67 -25.31 5.93
CA LYS A 103 -6.73 -26.00 5.20
C LYS A 103 -7.85 -26.49 6.13
N THR A 104 -7.53 -26.73 7.39
CA THR A 104 -8.48 -27.18 8.41
C THR A 104 -8.52 -26.19 9.56
N ASN A 105 -9.67 -26.15 10.24
CA ASN A 105 -9.74 -25.51 11.56
C ASN A 105 -8.81 -26.23 12.54
N PHE A 106 -8.43 -25.54 13.61
CA PHE A 106 -7.81 -26.16 14.76
C PHE A 106 -8.19 -25.43 16.04
N THR A 107 -8.04 -26.12 17.16
CA THR A 107 -8.29 -25.55 18.49
C THR A 107 -6.95 -25.19 19.11
N ILE A 108 -6.84 -23.97 19.65
CA ILE A 108 -5.64 -23.55 20.38
C ILE A 108 -5.45 -24.48 21.59
N PRO A 109 -4.29 -25.14 21.73
CA PRO A 109 -4.05 -26.07 22.84
C PRO A 109 -3.87 -25.32 24.16
N ALA A 110 -3.82 -26.06 25.26
CA ALA A 110 -3.53 -25.51 26.58
C ALA A 110 -2.21 -24.71 26.56
N ALA A 111 -2.18 -23.59 27.31
CA ALA A 111 -1.01 -22.71 27.40
C ALA A 111 0.05 -23.27 28.37
N ASP A 112 0.50 -24.51 28.12
CA ASP A 112 1.43 -25.26 28.97
C ASP A 112 2.75 -25.61 28.26
N ALA A 113 2.93 -25.13 27.03
CA ALA A 113 4.07 -25.40 26.16
C ALA A 113 4.32 -26.89 25.80
N THR A 114 3.41 -27.80 26.18
CA THR A 114 3.54 -29.26 25.98
C THR A 114 2.36 -29.88 25.24
N THR A 115 1.14 -29.39 25.49
CA THR A 115 -0.06 -29.85 24.81
C THR A 115 -0.04 -29.36 23.36
N THR A 116 -0.18 -30.29 22.43
CA THR A 116 -0.10 -30.01 21.00
C THR A 116 -1.47 -29.90 20.34
N ALA A 117 -1.55 -29.08 19.29
CA ALA A 117 -2.62 -29.14 18.30
C ALA A 117 -2.03 -29.38 16.90
N THR A 118 -2.71 -30.19 16.09
CA THR A 118 -2.31 -30.48 14.71
C THR A 118 -3.33 -29.91 13.74
N MET A 119 -2.84 -29.32 12.66
CA MET A 119 -3.66 -28.81 11.57
C MET A 119 -3.07 -29.23 10.22
N THR A 120 -3.93 -29.33 9.20
CA THR A 120 -3.48 -29.52 7.82
C THR A 120 -3.37 -28.18 7.12
N LEU A 121 -2.30 -27.98 6.36
CA LEU A 121 -2.08 -26.81 5.53
C LEU A 121 -2.48 -27.10 4.06
N TYR A 122 -2.76 -26.06 3.29
CA TYR A 122 -2.75 -26.21 1.83
C TYR A 122 -1.34 -26.62 1.39
N LYS A 123 -1.23 -27.28 0.23
CA LYS A 123 0.09 -27.63 -0.31
C LYS A 123 0.91 -26.36 -0.50
N ILE A 124 2.04 -26.27 0.21
CA ILE A 124 2.93 -25.10 0.22
C ILE A 124 4.38 -25.53 0.01
N SER A 125 5.21 -24.59 -0.44
CA SER A 125 6.65 -24.79 -0.63
C SER A 125 7.49 -24.44 0.62
N SER A 126 6.85 -24.02 1.72
CA SER A 126 7.55 -23.61 2.94
C SER A 126 7.87 -24.81 3.84
N THR A 127 8.93 -24.68 4.62
CA THR A 127 9.31 -25.62 5.68
C THR A 127 9.06 -24.98 7.06
N PHE A 128 8.73 -25.81 8.05
CA PHE A 128 8.59 -25.39 9.44
C PHE A 128 9.56 -26.20 10.30
N GLU A 129 10.26 -25.52 11.17
CA GLU A 129 11.26 -26.12 12.06
C GLU A 129 10.76 -26.07 13.51
N PRO A 130 10.94 -27.15 14.30
CA PRO A 130 10.62 -27.13 15.72
C PRO A 130 11.24 -25.92 16.44
N GLY A 131 10.42 -25.23 17.23
CA GLY A 131 10.84 -24.04 17.97
C GLY A 131 10.54 -22.70 17.28
N GLN A 132 10.24 -22.69 15.97
CA GLN A 132 9.83 -21.46 15.28
C GLN A 132 8.54 -20.90 15.87
N LEU A 133 8.46 -19.58 16.02
CA LEU A 133 7.25 -18.90 16.46
C LEU A 133 6.46 -18.44 15.23
N LEU A 134 5.20 -18.85 15.15
CA LEU A 134 4.29 -18.53 14.05
C LEU A 134 3.24 -17.54 14.50
N ASN A 135 2.84 -16.66 13.59
CA ASN A 135 1.78 -15.70 13.78
C ASN A 135 0.58 -16.06 12.90
N PHE A 136 -0.51 -16.45 13.56
CA PHE A 136 -1.81 -16.72 12.95
C PHE A 136 -2.67 -15.46 13.07
N ARG A 137 -2.96 -14.84 11.92
CA ARG A 137 -3.64 -13.54 11.88
C ARG A 137 -5.12 -13.70 11.58
N VAL A 138 -5.99 -13.39 12.55
CA VAL A 138 -7.44 -13.35 12.37
C VAL A 138 -7.87 -11.92 12.03
N PRO A 139 -8.36 -11.63 10.82
CA PRO A 139 -8.79 -10.28 10.44
C PRO A 139 -9.95 -9.78 11.31
N THR A 140 -10.09 -8.46 11.42
CA THR A 140 -11.29 -7.84 11.98
C THR A 140 -12.50 -8.20 11.12
N SER A 141 -13.60 -8.55 11.77
CA SER A 141 -14.90 -8.81 11.13
C SER A 141 -15.95 -7.86 11.69
N ALA A 142 -17.15 -7.87 11.11
CA ALA A 142 -18.29 -7.12 11.65
C ALA A 142 -18.66 -7.53 13.10
N SER A 143 -18.27 -8.74 13.53
CA SER A 143 -18.63 -9.32 14.82
C SER A 143 -17.47 -9.39 15.82
N GLY A 144 -16.27 -8.99 15.45
CA GLY A 144 -15.12 -9.08 16.35
C GLY A 144 -13.88 -8.33 15.87
N ALA A 145 -13.13 -7.77 16.82
CA ALA A 145 -11.82 -7.21 16.55
C ALA A 145 -10.86 -8.33 16.12
N GLY A 146 -10.03 -8.05 15.11
CA GLY A 146 -9.01 -8.99 14.69
C GLY A 146 -8.04 -9.29 15.82
N ARG A 147 -7.37 -10.45 15.73
CA ARG A 147 -6.36 -10.86 16.72
C ARG A 147 -5.22 -11.69 16.12
N ASN A 148 -4.00 -11.46 16.61
CA ASN A 148 -2.84 -12.30 16.32
C ASN A 148 -2.68 -13.37 17.40
N TYR A 149 -2.44 -14.60 16.99
CA TYR A 149 -2.11 -15.73 17.86
C TYR A 149 -0.69 -16.20 17.57
N LEU A 150 0.17 -16.11 18.56
CA LEU A 150 1.58 -16.51 18.45
C LEU A 150 1.76 -17.92 19.02
N LEU A 151 1.98 -18.90 18.15
CA LEU A 151 2.04 -20.33 18.51
C LEU A 151 3.36 -20.92 18.00
N ARG A 152 3.96 -21.81 18.77
CA ARG A 152 5.29 -22.35 18.47
C ARG A 152 5.19 -23.69 17.76
N VAL A 153 6.02 -23.89 16.73
CA VAL A 153 6.11 -25.14 15.99
C VAL A 153 6.66 -26.23 16.90
N HIS A 154 5.96 -27.35 16.94
CA HIS A 154 6.41 -28.59 17.57
C HIS A 154 7.00 -29.55 16.54
N SER A 155 6.27 -29.78 15.44
CA SER A 155 6.73 -30.64 14.34
C SER A 155 6.00 -30.33 13.04
N TRP A 156 6.58 -30.79 11.92
CA TRP A 156 6.04 -30.62 10.57
C TRP A 156 6.23 -31.88 9.74
N ASP A 157 5.16 -32.34 9.12
CA ASP A 157 5.18 -33.42 8.13
C ASP A 157 4.90 -32.85 6.73
N PRO A 158 5.92 -32.76 5.86
CA PRO A 158 5.75 -32.25 4.50
C PRO A 158 4.98 -33.19 3.57
N VAL A 159 4.89 -34.48 3.89
CA VAL A 159 4.17 -35.48 3.06
C VAL A 159 2.67 -35.31 3.24
N THR A 160 2.21 -35.22 4.50
CA THR A 160 0.79 -35.05 4.82
C THR A 160 0.37 -33.59 4.96
N GLN A 161 1.32 -32.66 4.90
CA GLN A 161 1.13 -31.22 5.12
C GLN A 161 0.55 -30.92 6.52
N GLN A 162 0.96 -31.69 7.53
CA GLN A 162 0.50 -31.53 8.90
C GLN A 162 1.50 -30.70 9.72
N LEU A 163 1.01 -29.59 10.25
CA LEU A 163 1.74 -28.73 11.18
C LEU A 163 1.22 -28.97 12.59
N THR A 164 2.12 -29.34 13.49
CA THR A 164 1.83 -29.49 14.92
C THR A 164 2.46 -28.33 15.67
N ILE A 165 1.66 -27.71 16.53
CA ILE A 165 2.04 -26.52 17.31
C ILE A 165 1.76 -26.73 18.80
N VAL A 166 2.42 -25.92 19.63
CA VAL A 166 2.15 -25.77 21.06
C VAL A 166 1.84 -24.31 21.38
N ASN A 167 1.11 -24.11 22.47
CA ASN A 167 0.81 -22.78 23.00
C ASN A 167 1.68 -22.52 24.24
N ASP A 168 2.59 -21.57 24.14
CA ASP A 168 3.47 -21.13 25.23
C ASP A 168 3.05 -19.76 25.81
N ARG A 169 1.89 -19.22 25.39
CA ARG A 169 1.42 -17.89 25.79
C ARG A 169 0.05 -17.94 26.46
N PRO A 170 -0.06 -17.55 27.74
CA PRO A 170 -1.34 -17.44 28.44
C PRO A 170 -2.32 -16.48 27.77
N SER A 171 -1.82 -15.48 27.02
CA SER A 171 -2.68 -14.57 26.26
C SER A 171 -3.48 -15.28 25.17
N ASN A 172 -2.98 -16.38 24.62
CA ASN A 172 -3.72 -17.19 23.65
C ASN A 172 -4.69 -18.09 24.42
N VAL A 173 -5.97 -17.73 24.41
CA VAL A 173 -7.00 -18.44 25.17
C VAL A 173 -7.16 -19.86 24.63
N ALA A 174 -6.84 -20.86 25.45
CA ALA A 174 -7.01 -22.27 25.11
C ALA A 174 -8.48 -22.59 24.80
N GLY A 175 -8.71 -23.55 23.89
CA GLY A 175 -10.07 -23.89 23.45
C GLY A 175 -10.63 -22.95 22.37
N THR A 176 -9.96 -21.84 22.07
CA THR A 176 -10.34 -20.98 20.94
C THR A 176 -10.19 -21.76 19.64
N VAL A 177 -11.27 -21.82 18.85
CA VAL A 177 -11.23 -22.43 17.51
C VAL A 177 -10.81 -21.37 16.50
N LEU A 178 -9.69 -21.62 15.81
CA LEU A 178 -9.27 -20.79 14.69
C LEU A 178 -9.78 -21.40 13.38
N GLY A 179 -10.45 -20.55 12.61
CA GLY A 179 -11.07 -20.92 11.33
C GLY A 179 -10.05 -21.25 10.23
N ASN A 180 -10.57 -21.66 9.07
CA ASN A 180 -9.82 -21.79 7.82
C ASN A 180 -10.60 -21.12 6.67
N PRO A 181 -9.93 -20.62 5.63
CA PRO A 181 -8.47 -20.50 5.49
C PRO A 181 -7.88 -19.40 6.38
N LEU A 182 -6.75 -19.66 7.04
CA LEU A 182 -6.05 -18.69 7.88
C LEU A 182 -4.58 -18.58 7.47
N PRO A 183 -4.08 -17.39 7.10
CA PRO A 183 -2.69 -17.20 6.72
C PRO A 183 -1.76 -17.29 7.95
N ILE A 184 -0.60 -17.90 7.72
CA ILE A 184 0.44 -18.18 8.71
C ILE A 184 1.70 -17.42 8.30
N TYR A 185 2.29 -16.72 9.25
CA TYR A 185 3.52 -15.96 9.05
C TYR A 185 4.57 -16.41 10.06
N LEU A 186 5.85 -16.34 9.70
CA LEU A 186 6.90 -16.42 10.71
C LEU A 186 6.87 -15.15 11.55
N GLN A 187 6.86 -15.31 12.87
CA GLN A 187 7.10 -14.21 13.79
C GLN A 187 8.60 -13.92 13.82
N ALA A 188 9.02 -12.92 13.06
CA ALA A 188 10.39 -12.43 13.01
C ALA A 188 10.41 -10.91 13.25
N ASP A 189 11.52 -10.40 13.78
CA ASP A 189 11.76 -8.95 13.91
C ASP A 189 12.11 -8.31 12.55
N ASP A 190 12.46 -9.12 11.56
CA ASP A 190 12.75 -8.69 10.20
C ASP A 190 11.47 -8.31 9.46
N GLN A 191 11.40 -7.03 9.09
CA GLN A 191 10.37 -6.50 8.20
C GLN A 191 10.95 -6.31 6.81
N GLY A 192 10.09 -6.53 5.80
CA GLY A 192 10.39 -6.12 4.44
C GLY A 192 10.83 -4.65 4.39
N ILE A 193 11.80 -4.36 3.53
CA ILE A 193 12.28 -3.01 3.28
C ILE A 193 12.27 -2.67 1.80
N VAL A 194 11.83 -1.46 1.48
CA VAL A 194 11.87 -0.89 0.13
C VAL A 194 12.92 0.19 -0.03
N ASP A 195 13.55 0.23 -1.20
CA ASP A 195 14.38 1.31 -1.66
C ASP A 195 14.05 1.62 -3.13
N ILE A 196 13.11 2.54 -3.33
CA ILE A 196 12.54 2.87 -4.66
C ILE A 196 12.96 4.28 -5.04
N ARG A 197 13.86 4.42 -6.02
CA ARG A 197 14.47 5.71 -6.35
C ARG A 197 14.67 5.99 -7.81
N ASP A 198 14.62 7.27 -8.15
CA ASP A 198 15.05 7.80 -9.44
C ASP A 198 14.26 7.19 -10.62
N ASN A 199 13.03 6.70 -10.38
CA ASN A 199 12.22 6.07 -11.42
C ASN A 199 11.31 7.08 -12.12
N PHE A 200 10.93 6.77 -13.35
CA PHE A 200 9.86 7.44 -14.07
C PHE A 200 8.67 6.50 -14.23
N ILE A 201 7.52 6.88 -13.70
CA ILE A 201 6.28 6.09 -13.73
C ILE A 201 5.19 6.89 -14.43
N ASP A 202 4.71 6.37 -15.56
CA ASP A 202 3.65 6.97 -16.36
C ASP A 202 2.40 6.09 -16.36
N GLY A 203 1.38 6.56 -15.66
CA GLY A 203 0.06 5.96 -15.55
C GLY A 203 -0.95 6.47 -16.58
N ALA A 204 -0.55 7.22 -17.60
CA ALA A 204 -1.47 7.67 -18.64
C ALA A 204 -2.22 6.50 -19.30
N LEU A 205 -3.53 6.66 -19.50
CA LEU A 205 -4.37 5.69 -20.19
C LEU A 205 -4.26 5.92 -21.72
N PRO A 206 -3.79 4.94 -22.51
CA PRO A 206 -3.83 5.04 -23.97
C PRO A 206 -5.28 4.96 -24.49
N PRO A 207 -5.55 5.38 -25.75
CA PRO A 207 -6.84 5.17 -26.39
C PRO A 207 -7.31 3.72 -26.29
N GLY A 208 -8.59 3.51 -26.00
CA GLY A 208 -9.19 2.18 -25.83
C GLY A 208 -8.86 1.50 -24.50
N ALA A 209 -8.05 2.09 -23.63
CA ALA A 209 -7.76 1.50 -22.33
C ALA A 209 -8.98 1.52 -21.39
N GLU A 210 -9.11 0.48 -20.58
CA GLU A 210 -10.06 0.45 -19.47
C GLU A 210 -9.75 1.59 -18.47
N ASP A 211 -10.79 2.29 -18.00
CA ASP A 211 -10.64 3.29 -16.95
C ASP A 211 -10.43 2.59 -15.60
N THR A 212 -9.24 2.76 -15.05
CA THR A 212 -8.81 2.16 -13.79
C THR A 212 -8.32 3.22 -12.82
N ASN A 213 -8.48 2.96 -11.52
CA ASN A 213 -8.00 3.86 -10.46
C ASN A 213 -6.52 3.59 -10.12
N SER A 214 -5.63 3.83 -11.09
CA SER A 214 -4.23 3.39 -11.01
C SER A 214 -3.42 4.09 -9.92
N SER A 215 -2.49 3.34 -9.34
CA SER A 215 -1.48 3.78 -8.39
C SER A 215 -0.08 3.65 -8.98
N GLY A 216 0.78 4.64 -8.75
CA GLY A 216 2.17 4.62 -9.21
C GLY A 216 3.01 3.63 -8.41
N ILE A 217 3.33 3.99 -7.17
CA ILE A 217 4.07 3.13 -6.24
C ILE A 217 3.14 2.70 -5.12
N VAL A 218 3.09 1.40 -4.87
CA VAL A 218 2.32 0.80 -3.80
C VAL A 218 3.22 -0.04 -2.91
N THR A 219 3.20 0.23 -1.60
CA THR A 219 3.99 -0.57 -0.66
C THR A 219 3.35 -0.71 0.71
N ASP A 220 3.61 -1.80 1.41
CA ASP A 220 3.11 -2.04 2.77
C ASP A 220 4.25 -2.16 3.78
N THR A 221 5.44 -1.71 3.38
CA THR A 221 6.69 -1.93 4.11
C THR A 221 7.41 -0.63 4.41
N ARG A 222 8.34 -0.67 5.38
CA ARG A 222 9.20 0.49 5.70
C ARG A 222 10.24 0.68 4.61
N GLY A 223 10.87 1.86 4.56
CA GLY A 223 11.97 2.11 3.64
C GLY A 223 11.98 3.52 3.10
N VAL A 224 12.52 3.68 1.88
CA VAL A 224 12.67 4.96 1.20
C VAL A 224 12.04 4.92 -0.18
N ILE A 225 11.20 5.90 -0.47
CA ILE A 225 10.69 6.23 -1.80
C ILE A 225 11.13 7.65 -2.11
N ALA A 226 12.10 7.81 -3.01
CA ALA A 226 12.70 9.13 -3.25
C ALA A 226 13.06 9.43 -4.70
N ASN A 227 13.03 10.71 -5.08
CA ASN A 227 13.44 11.19 -6.42
C ASN A 227 12.69 10.55 -7.59
N ASN A 228 11.47 10.05 -7.39
CA ASN A 228 10.68 9.49 -8.48
C ASN A 228 9.86 10.60 -9.17
N ALA A 229 9.68 10.47 -10.48
CA ALA A 229 8.73 11.25 -11.26
C ALA A 229 7.54 10.36 -11.62
N ILE A 230 6.37 10.69 -11.09
CA ILE A 230 5.14 9.91 -11.26
C ILE A 230 4.10 10.81 -11.92
N SER A 231 3.53 10.37 -13.04
CA SER A 231 2.52 11.13 -13.77
C SER A 231 1.33 10.28 -14.17
N GLY A 232 0.14 10.88 -14.21
CA GLY A 232 -1.04 10.27 -14.81
C GLY A 232 -1.65 9.12 -14.01
N CYS A 233 -1.22 8.89 -12.76
CA CYS A 233 -1.87 7.97 -11.84
C CYS A 233 -2.97 8.67 -11.02
N ALA A 234 -4.04 7.96 -10.68
CA ALA A 234 -5.05 8.46 -9.75
C ALA A 234 -4.50 8.57 -8.32
N THR A 235 -3.61 7.65 -7.93
CA THR A 235 -2.77 7.78 -6.75
C THR A 235 -1.28 7.77 -7.10
N GLY A 236 -0.52 8.78 -6.68
CA GLY A 236 0.93 8.79 -6.94
C GLY A 236 1.66 7.70 -6.15
N ILE A 237 1.58 7.81 -4.82
CA ILE A 237 2.17 6.84 -3.89
C ILE A 237 1.12 6.41 -2.88
N LEU A 238 0.86 5.11 -2.81
CA LEU A 238 -0.05 4.50 -1.85
C LEU A 238 0.75 3.59 -0.91
N ASN A 239 0.70 3.87 0.37
CA ASN A 239 1.10 2.88 1.36
C ASN A 239 -0.16 2.18 1.87
N TYR A 240 -0.33 0.86 1.71
CA TYR A 240 -1.55 0.24 2.24
C TYR A 240 -1.51 0.10 3.76
N PHE A 241 -2.72 0.09 4.29
CA PHE A 241 -3.07 -0.64 5.49
C PHE A 241 -3.65 -1.97 5.02
N GLU A 242 -2.84 -3.02 4.86
CA GLU A 242 -3.41 -4.30 4.47
C GLU A 242 -4.43 -4.72 5.54
N VAL A 243 -5.69 -4.89 5.14
CA VAL A 243 -6.91 -5.00 5.97
C VAL A 243 -6.94 -6.28 6.84
N THR A 244 -5.81 -6.97 6.95
CA THR A 244 -5.62 -8.27 7.61
C THR A 244 -4.81 -8.18 8.91
N ILE A 245 -4.55 -6.98 9.45
CA ILE A 245 -3.66 -6.80 10.61
C ILE A 245 -4.42 -6.56 11.91
N PRO A 246 -4.28 -7.48 12.87
CA PRO A 246 -4.46 -7.18 14.28
C PRO A 246 -3.11 -7.18 15.00
N LEU A 247 -2.43 -6.03 14.96
CA LEU A 247 -1.27 -5.67 15.79
C LEU A 247 -0.02 -6.56 15.66
N PHE A 248 0.92 -6.19 14.77
CA PHE A 248 2.28 -5.71 15.14
C PHE A 248 3.13 -5.43 13.88
N PRO A 249 3.83 -4.29 13.87
CA PRO A 249 3.23 -2.99 13.59
C PRO A 249 2.88 -2.83 12.09
N GLY A 250 1.82 -2.06 11.80
CA GLY A 250 1.68 -1.46 10.47
C GLY A 250 2.95 -0.70 10.09
N THR A 251 3.16 -0.46 8.79
CA THR A 251 4.34 0.25 8.28
C THR A 251 4.74 1.39 9.20
N ARG A 252 5.95 1.36 9.77
CA ARG A 252 6.46 2.42 10.64
C ARG A 252 7.70 3.03 10.02
N GLY A 253 7.77 4.36 9.99
CA GLY A 253 8.98 5.07 9.59
C GLY A 253 9.30 5.03 8.10
N ILE A 254 8.31 4.82 7.23
CA ILE A 254 8.52 4.98 5.78
C ILE A 254 8.89 6.44 5.47
N GLN A 255 9.86 6.62 4.58
CA GLN A 255 10.30 7.93 4.09
C GLN A 255 9.85 8.12 2.64
N ILE A 256 8.98 9.08 2.41
CA ILE A 256 8.50 9.47 1.08
C ILE A 256 8.99 10.90 0.82
N LYS A 257 10.03 11.07 0.02
CA LYS A 257 10.69 12.36 -0.10
C LYS A 257 11.18 12.72 -1.49
N ASP A 258 11.24 14.01 -1.80
CA ASP A 258 11.86 14.51 -3.02
C ASP A 258 11.24 13.95 -4.32
N ASN A 259 9.97 13.52 -4.30
CA ASN A 259 9.27 13.01 -5.48
C ASN A 259 8.49 14.13 -6.19
N LEU A 260 8.38 14.03 -7.52
CA LEU A 260 7.43 14.79 -8.34
C LEU A 260 6.23 13.90 -8.65
N ILE A 261 5.03 14.36 -8.32
CA ILE A 261 3.79 13.63 -8.56
C ILE A 261 2.82 14.55 -9.30
N VAL A 262 2.50 14.21 -10.54
CA VAL A 262 1.45 14.87 -11.33
C VAL A 262 0.27 13.91 -11.42
N MET A 263 -0.76 14.17 -10.64
CA MET A 263 -1.92 13.28 -10.54
C MET A 263 -2.71 13.28 -11.86
N ARG A 264 -3.47 12.22 -12.08
CA ARG A 264 -4.46 12.18 -13.16
C ARG A 264 -5.58 13.17 -12.86
N HIS A 265 -6.19 13.72 -13.93
CA HIS A 265 -7.40 14.50 -13.79
C HIS A 265 -8.49 13.66 -13.10
N PRO A 266 -9.18 14.18 -12.07
CA PRO A 266 -10.13 13.38 -11.29
C PRO A 266 -11.30 12.84 -12.12
N ASP A 267 -11.66 13.53 -13.21
CA ASP A 267 -12.75 13.07 -14.10
C ASP A 267 -12.37 11.91 -15.01
N LEU A 268 -11.07 11.61 -15.07
CA LEU A 268 -10.51 10.44 -15.75
C LEU A 268 -10.14 9.35 -14.72
N SER A 269 -10.72 9.41 -13.52
CA SER A 269 -10.46 8.46 -12.45
C SER A 269 -11.79 7.92 -11.93
N ALA A 270 -11.95 6.60 -11.97
CA ALA A 270 -13.14 5.90 -11.49
C ALA A 270 -13.35 6.02 -9.95
N GLY A 271 -12.30 6.36 -9.20
CA GLY A 271 -12.34 6.46 -7.73
C GLY A 271 -13.08 7.70 -7.18
N PRO A 272 -13.54 7.66 -5.92
CA PRO A 272 -14.21 8.79 -5.29
C PRO A 272 -13.25 9.95 -4.99
N VAL A 273 -11.97 9.67 -4.78
CA VAL A 273 -10.92 10.64 -4.49
C VAL A 273 -9.60 10.17 -5.13
N THR A 274 -8.83 11.12 -5.66
CA THR A 274 -7.45 10.92 -6.12
C THR A 274 -6.46 11.44 -5.08
N TYR A 275 -5.29 10.81 -4.99
CA TYR A 275 -4.29 11.10 -3.97
C TYR A 275 -2.91 11.36 -4.57
N GLY A 276 -2.20 12.40 -4.13
CA GLY A 276 -0.78 12.49 -4.43
C GLY A 276 -0.02 11.41 -3.67
N ILE A 277 -0.16 11.46 -2.34
CA ILE A 277 0.39 10.48 -1.40
C ILE A 277 -0.72 10.09 -0.42
N GLN A 278 -0.92 8.80 -0.21
CA GLN A 278 -1.79 8.28 0.86
C GLN A 278 -1.00 7.30 1.74
N THR A 279 -0.97 7.54 3.05
CA THR A 279 -0.26 6.65 3.97
C THR A 279 -0.94 6.49 5.34
N PRO A 280 -1.18 5.25 5.77
CA PRO A 280 -1.54 4.86 7.13
C PRO A 280 -0.34 4.47 7.99
N ALA A 281 0.90 4.67 7.49
CA ALA A 281 2.09 4.37 8.26
C ALA A 281 2.21 5.26 9.48
N ASN A 282 2.52 4.65 10.63
CA ASN A 282 2.89 5.39 11.82
C ASN A 282 4.29 5.99 11.65
N GLN A 283 4.50 7.18 12.18
CA GLN A 283 5.79 7.88 12.17
C GLN A 283 6.41 8.00 10.78
N ALA A 284 5.57 8.12 9.74
CA ALA A 284 6.05 8.37 8.40
C ALA A 284 6.76 9.73 8.31
N MET A 285 7.64 9.86 7.33
CA MET A 285 8.22 11.14 6.93
C MET A 285 7.81 11.41 5.48
N VAL A 286 7.00 12.45 5.27
CA VAL A 286 6.61 12.92 3.94
C VAL A 286 7.25 14.29 3.73
N ALA A 287 8.31 14.37 2.92
CA ALA A 287 9.12 15.59 2.87
C ALA A 287 9.55 16.03 1.47
N ARG A 288 9.47 17.33 1.18
CA ARG A 288 9.97 17.95 -0.06
C ARG A 288 9.43 17.32 -1.35
N ASN A 289 8.24 16.74 -1.31
CA ASN A 289 7.57 16.28 -2.52
C ASN A 289 6.89 17.48 -3.22
N HIS A 290 6.85 17.44 -4.54
CA HIS A 290 6.07 18.37 -5.35
C HIS A 290 4.88 17.62 -5.95
N ILE A 291 3.68 17.97 -5.52
CA ILE A 291 2.44 17.31 -5.88
C ILE A 291 1.55 18.28 -6.64
N VAL A 292 1.17 17.90 -7.86
CA VAL A 292 0.33 18.68 -8.76
C VAL A 292 -0.98 17.94 -8.96
N CYS A 293 -2.07 18.53 -8.47
CA CYS A 293 -3.43 18.09 -8.74
C CYS A 293 -3.95 18.87 -9.96
N PRO A 294 -4.44 18.21 -11.04
CA PRO A 294 -4.95 18.95 -12.20
C PRO A 294 -6.17 19.84 -11.86
N LEU A 295 -7.01 19.37 -10.94
CA LEU A 295 -8.22 20.07 -10.53
C LEU A 295 -8.44 19.87 -9.03
N SER A 296 -8.77 20.95 -8.32
CA SER A 296 -9.11 20.92 -6.88
C SER A 296 -10.54 20.41 -6.63
N ARG A 297 -10.85 19.24 -7.18
CA ARG A 297 -12.10 18.51 -6.95
C ARG A 297 -11.78 17.04 -6.71
N ARG A 298 -12.37 16.43 -5.69
CA ARG A 298 -12.11 15.00 -5.34
C ARG A 298 -10.61 14.70 -5.26
N SER A 299 -9.80 15.67 -4.85
CA SER A 299 -8.34 15.59 -4.92
C SER A 299 -7.74 15.92 -3.58
N THR A 300 -6.86 15.04 -3.11
CA THR A 300 -6.07 15.25 -1.90
C THR A 300 -4.59 15.15 -2.23
N GLY A 301 -3.80 16.17 -1.89
CA GLY A 301 -2.36 16.12 -2.13
C GLY A 301 -1.67 15.06 -1.28
N ILE A 302 -1.78 15.19 0.05
CA ILE A 302 -1.23 14.26 1.02
C ILE A 302 -2.34 13.83 1.99
N ALA A 303 -2.61 12.53 2.08
CA ALA A 303 -3.57 11.95 3.01
C ALA A 303 -2.87 11.10 4.06
N LEU A 304 -2.99 11.50 5.32
CA LEU A 304 -2.42 10.81 6.46
C LEU A 304 -3.49 10.01 7.18
N ARG A 305 -3.15 8.78 7.60
CA ARG A 305 -3.98 7.92 8.44
C ARG A 305 -3.20 7.32 9.62
N GLY A 306 -1.89 7.56 9.72
CA GLY A 306 -1.04 7.02 10.77
C GLY A 306 -0.58 8.07 11.77
N THR A 307 -0.34 7.64 13.01
CA THR A 307 0.06 8.49 14.15
C THR A 307 1.50 9.00 14.02
N GLY A 308 1.79 10.18 14.58
CA GLY A 308 3.15 10.70 14.73
C GLY A 308 3.88 11.02 13.42
N THR A 309 3.15 11.20 12.33
CA THR A 309 3.71 11.49 11.01
C THR A 309 4.30 12.90 10.94
N ARG A 310 5.42 13.05 10.23
CA ARG A 310 6.05 14.35 9.96
C ARG A 310 5.87 14.70 8.48
N VAL A 311 5.29 15.86 8.21
CA VAL A 311 5.07 16.39 6.86
C VAL A 311 5.83 17.70 6.70
N VAL A 312 6.91 17.71 5.92
CA VAL A 312 7.89 18.82 5.95
C VAL A 312 8.25 19.33 4.55
N GLY A 313 8.07 20.63 4.31
CA GLY A 313 8.63 21.27 3.11
C GLY A 313 8.02 20.80 1.78
N ASN A 314 6.84 20.20 1.77
CA ASN A 314 6.17 19.77 0.55
C ASN A 314 5.49 20.96 -0.15
N ARG A 315 5.40 20.88 -1.47
CA ARG A 315 4.62 21.79 -2.29
C ARG A 315 3.45 21.02 -2.90
N VAL A 316 2.24 21.42 -2.56
CA VAL A 316 1.01 20.80 -3.06
C VAL A 316 0.18 21.88 -3.75
N SER A 317 -0.16 21.70 -5.01
CA SER A 317 -0.92 22.70 -5.76
C SER A 317 -1.94 22.08 -6.67
N ALA A 318 -3.14 22.66 -6.72
CA ALA A 318 -4.04 22.45 -7.82
C ALA A 318 -3.70 23.41 -8.97
N THR A 319 -3.73 22.95 -10.23
CA THR A 319 -3.57 23.86 -11.40
C THR A 319 -4.84 24.67 -11.65
N GLU A 320 -6.00 24.05 -11.45
CA GLU A 320 -7.30 24.69 -11.57
C GLU A 320 -8.06 24.68 -10.24
N GLN A 321 -8.63 25.84 -9.89
CA GLN A 321 -9.45 25.98 -8.69
C GLN A 321 -10.92 25.70 -8.97
N MET A 322 -11.51 24.78 -8.21
CA MET A 322 -12.95 24.54 -8.15
C MET A 322 -13.36 24.49 -6.68
N ILE A 323 -14.22 25.42 -6.28
CA ILE A 323 -14.69 25.53 -4.89
C ILE A 323 -15.89 24.60 -4.72
N ASN A 324 -15.74 23.57 -3.89
CA ASN A 324 -16.79 22.56 -3.67
C ASN A 324 -17.50 22.78 -2.31
N GLY A 325 -16.85 23.47 -1.38
CA GLY A 325 -17.35 23.72 -0.03
C GLY A 325 -16.87 22.70 1.00
N TYR A 326 -16.80 23.13 2.26
CA TYR A 326 -16.13 22.38 3.34
C TYR A 326 -16.75 21.01 3.67
N PHE A 327 -18.07 20.88 3.57
CA PHE A 327 -18.80 19.63 3.84
C PHE A 327 -19.10 18.80 2.59
N SER A 328 -18.60 19.21 1.42
CA SER A 328 -18.86 18.51 0.17
C SER A 328 -18.09 17.20 0.10
N SER A 329 -18.73 16.14 -0.44
CA SER A 329 -18.04 14.90 -0.81
C SER A 329 -17.00 15.10 -1.92
N GLN A 330 -17.02 16.25 -2.59
CA GLN A 330 -16.06 16.62 -3.63
C GLN A 330 -14.95 17.55 -3.12
N ARG A 331 -14.93 17.87 -1.82
CA ARG A 331 -13.94 18.74 -1.17
C ARG A 331 -12.53 18.33 -1.56
N SER A 332 -11.71 19.33 -1.86
CA SER A 332 -10.28 19.16 -2.09
C SER A 332 -9.45 19.58 -0.87
N VAL A 333 -8.36 18.86 -0.61
CA VAL A 333 -7.51 19.11 0.56
C VAL A 333 -6.04 19.04 0.16
N GLY A 334 -5.26 20.06 0.49
CA GLY A 334 -3.81 20.03 0.25
C GLY A 334 -3.14 18.94 1.09
N ILE A 335 -3.27 19.04 2.42
CA ILE A 335 -2.77 18.07 3.40
C ILE A 335 -3.91 17.68 4.36
N LEU A 336 -4.35 16.43 4.24
CA LEU A 336 -5.43 15.84 5.02
C LEU A 336 -4.89 15.06 6.23
N VAL A 337 -5.36 15.41 7.42
CA VAL A 337 -5.09 14.71 8.68
C VAL A 337 -6.28 13.79 8.99
N GLY A 338 -6.16 12.49 8.70
CA GLY A 338 -7.25 11.55 8.97
C GLY A 338 -7.45 11.22 10.46
N ASN A 339 -8.60 10.65 10.79
CA ASN A 339 -9.08 10.28 12.13
C ASN A 339 -8.07 9.59 13.06
N GLU A 340 -7.16 8.79 12.51
CA GLU A 340 -6.15 8.02 13.26
C GLU A 340 -4.77 8.71 13.33
N SER A 341 -4.63 9.90 12.75
CA SER A 341 -3.33 10.57 12.56
C SER A 341 -2.87 11.42 13.75
N ASP A 342 -3.10 10.94 14.97
CA ASP A 342 -2.78 11.68 16.20
C ASP A 342 -1.29 12.05 16.28
N GLY A 343 -1.00 13.27 16.75
CA GLY A 343 0.38 13.74 16.94
C GLY A 343 1.13 14.09 15.65
N THR A 344 0.40 14.32 14.55
CA THR A 344 0.99 14.75 13.27
C THR A 344 1.64 16.14 13.38
N ARG A 345 2.81 16.30 12.76
CA ARG A 345 3.55 17.58 12.68
C ARG A 345 3.72 18.03 11.23
N ILE A 346 3.16 19.19 10.91
CA ILE A 346 3.17 19.79 9.58
C ILE A 346 4.00 21.07 9.65
N ASP A 347 5.09 21.13 8.89
CA ASP A 347 6.08 22.21 9.02
C ASP A 347 6.64 22.67 7.67
N GLY A 348 6.55 23.97 7.39
CA GLY A 348 7.18 24.57 6.22
C GLY A 348 6.57 24.15 4.87
N ASN A 349 5.33 23.68 4.84
CA ASN A 349 4.68 23.24 3.60
C ASN A 349 4.05 24.42 2.84
N THR A 350 3.75 24.21 1.57
CA THR A 350 2.99 25.15 0.73
C THR A 350 1.79 24.45 0.10
N THR A 351 0.61 25.02 0.27
CA THR A 351 -0.62 24.60 -0.44
C THR A 351 -1.16 25.72 -1.33
N ARG A 352 -1.81 25.34 -2.42
CA ARG A 352 -2.36 26.32 -3.38
C ARG A 352 -3.65 25.81 -4.02
N GLN A 353 -4.67 26.68 -4.01
CA GLN A 353 -5.95 26.55 -4.72
C GLN A 353 -6.84 25.36 -4.27
N PHE A 354 -6.84 25.01 -2.99
CA PHE A 354 -7.73 23.98 -2.41
C PHE A 354 -8.93 24.57 -1.65
N ASP A 355 -9.97 23.76 -1.42
CA ASP A 355 -10.99 24.11 -0.43
C ASP A 355 -10.36 24.25 0.96
N VAL A 356 -9.47 23.33 1.33
CA VAL A 356 -8.70 23.39 2.58
C VAL A 356 -7.22 23.13 2.31
N GLY A 357 -6.36 24.06 2.70
CA GLY A 357 -4.90 23.90 2.60
C GLY A 357 -4.42 22.76 3.49
N VAL A 358 -4.62 22.90 4.80
CA VAL A 358 -4.32 21.86 5.80
C VAL A 358 -5.51 21.67 6.72
N GLY A 359 -5.92 20.43 6.98
CA GLY A 359 -6.98 20.17 7.93
C GLY A 359 -7.40 18.71 8.05
N PRO A 360 -8.27 18.39 9.01
CA PRO A 360 -8.82 17.05 9.14
C PRO A 360 -9.93 16.75 8.12
N GLU A 361 -10.39 15.50 8.12
CA GLU A 361 -11.69 15.18 7.50
C GLU A 361 -12.81 16.00 8.19
N PRO A 362 -13.91 16.31 7.48
CA PRO A 362 -15.03 17.05 8.07
C PRO A 362 -15.50 16.40 9.38
N SER A 363 -15.81 17.23 10.37
CA SER A 363 -16.32 16.81 11.69
C SER A 363 -15.33 16.01 12.56
N GLN A 364 -14.04 15.97 12.19
CA GLN A 364 -12.99 15.37 13.00
C GLN A 364 -12.10 16.45 13.63
N GLY A 365 -11.49 16.14 14.77
CA GLY A 365 -10.64 17.06 15.55
C GLY A 365 -9.38 16.39 16.06
N VAL A 366 -8.72 15.60 15.20
CA VAL A 366 -7.49 14.87 15.55
C VAL A 366 -6.36 15.83 15.85
N LYS A 367 -5.62 15.59 16.93
CA LYS A 367 -4.55 16.50 17.35
C LYS A 367 -3.42 16.54 16.33
N HIS A 368 -3.12 17.74 15.85
CA HIS A 368 -2.00 17.99 14.94
C HIS A 368 -1.43 19.40 15.15
N SER A 369 -0.21 19.63 14.67
CA SER A 369 0.47 20.93 14.71
C SER A 369 0.82 21.38 13.30
N VAL A 370 0.68 22.69 13.05
CA VAL A 370 0.99 23.30 11.75
C VAL A 370 1.87 24.51 12.02
N THR A 371 3.05 24.55 11.42
CA THR A 371 4.00 25.66 11.59
C THR A 371 4.58 26.08 10.24
N ARG A 372 4.85 27.38 10.07
CA ARG A 372 5.49 27.95 8.86
C ARG A 372 4.82 27.54 7.54
N HIS A 373 3.50 27.31 7.55
CA HIS A 373 2.73 26.91 6.38
C HIS A 373 2.41 28.12 5.50
N THR A 374 2.62 28.00 4.20
CA THR A 374 2.24 29.01 3.21
C THR A 374 1.01 28.52 2.44
N SER A 375 -0.09 29.28 2.50
CA SER A 375 -1.29 29.01 1.70
C SER A 375 -1.47 30.08 0.63
N ILE A 376 -1.74 29.66 -0.61
CA ILE A 376 -1.93 30.56 -1.75
C ILE A 376 -3.29 30.28 -2.39
N GLY A 377 -4.28 31.11 -2.09
CA GLY A 377 -5.61 30.99 -2.68
C GLY A 377 -6.41 29.76 -2.23
N ASP A 378 -6.03 29.10 -1.13
CA ASP A 378 -6.91 28.12 -0.49
C ASP A 378 -8.08 28.85 0.19
N ILE A 379 -9.28 28.25 0.21
CA ILE A 379 -10.44 28.86 0.87
C ILE A 379 -10.26 28.89 2.38
N TYR A 380 -9.82 27.77 2.95
CA TYR A 380 -9.36 27.67 4.33
C TYR A 380 -7.87 27.35 4.34
N PRO A 381 -6.99 28.34 4.60
CA PRO A 381 -5.55 28.11 4.68
C PRO A 381 -5.17 26.97 5.62
N ILE A 382 -5.75 26.99 6.82
CA ILE A 382 -5.62 25.97 7.86
C ILE A 382 -6.99 25.83 8.54
N ASP A 383 -7.52 24.63 8.60
CA ASP A 383 -8.65 24.29 9.46
C ASP A 383 -8.15 24.11 10.90
N LYS A 384 -8.81 24.81 11.84
CA LYS A 384 -8.41 24.85 13.25
C LYS A 384 -8.86 23.62 14.04
N ALA A 385 -9.74 22.79 13.49
CA ALA A 385 -10.24 21.61 14.19
C ALA A 385 -9.10 20.64 14.53
N GLY A 386 -8.84 20.42 15.82
CA GLY A 386 -7.74 19.55 16.29
C GLY A 386 -6.34 20.19 16.28
N LEU A 387 -6.20 21.48 15.98
CA LEU A 387 -4.91 22.16 16.02
C LEU A 387 -4.45 22.35 17.48
N VAL A 388 -3.25 21.88 17.86
CA VAL A 388 -2.73 21.94 19.24
C VAL A 388 -1.59 22.94 19.47
N ASP A 389 -0.94 23.43 18.42
CA ASP A 389 0.08 24.50 18.48
C ASP A 389 0.10 25.21 17.10
N PRO A 390 -0.50 26.42 16.97
CA PRO A 390 -0.65 27.15 15.71
C PRO A 390 0.60 27.91 15.24
#